data_AF-A0A960PG24-F1
#
_entry.id   AF-A0A960PG24-F1
#
_cell.length_a   1.000
_cell.length_b   1.000
_cell.length_c   1.000
_cell.angle_alpha   90.00
_cell.angle_beta   90.00
_cell.angle_gamma   90.00
#
_symmetry.space_group_name_H-M   'P 1'
#
loop_
_entity.id
_entity.type
_entity.pdbx_description
1 polymer ?
#
loop_
_entity_poly.entity_id
_entity_poly.type
_entity_poly.pdbx_seq_one_letter_code
_entity_poly.pdbx_strand_id
1 'polypeptide(L)' 'VKDKRFQCLDKCLSDFPVHKRDLLVKYFDTDEDTMIPARKRLAEKFGINLNTLRIRISRLKAKLESCTRKCCEES' A
#
# COMPACT_ATOMS: atom_id res chain seq x y z
N VAL A 1 14.37 -20.15 -1.91
CA VAL A 1 15.04 -19.11 -1.09
C VAL A 1 14.15 -17.87 -1.11
N LYS A 2 13.56 -17.45 0.01
CA LYS A 2 12.76 -16.21 0.04
C LYS A 2 13.72 -15.03 0.02
N ASP A 3 13.69 -14.26 -1.07
CA ASP A 3 14.47 -13.04 -1.28
C ASP A 3 14.46 -12.15 -0.03
N LYS A 4 15.64 -11.64 0.40
CA LYS A 4 15.75 -10.74 1.58
C LYS A 4 14.78 -9.55 1.48
N ARG A 5 14.59 -9.03 0.27
CA ARG A 5 13.60 -7.98 -0.02
C ARG A 5 12.18 -8.38 0.33
N PHE A 6 11.79 -9.63 0.07
CA PHE A 6 10.45 -10.13 0.35
C PHE A 6 10.20 -10.26 1.86
N GLN A 7 11.22 -10.69 2.63
CA GLN A 7 11.13 -10.77 4.09
C GLN A 7 11.01 -9.38 4.72
N CYS A 8 11.80 -8.41 4.23
CA CYS A 8 11.72 -7.04 4.68
C CYS A 8 10.39 -6.38 4.30
N LEU A 9 9.89 -6.63 3.09
CA LEU A 9 8.58 -6.16 2.65
C LEU A 9 7.46 -6.72 3.55
N ASP A 10 7.49 -8.02 3.83
CA ASP A 10 6.49 -8.69 4.68
C ASP A 10 6.53 -8.16 6.13
N LYS A 11 7.73 -7.98 6.70
CA LYS A 11 7.93 -7.39 8.01
C LYS A 11 7.42 -5.94 8.07
N CYS A 12 7.76 -5.14 7.06
CA CYS A 12 7.30 -3.76 6.96
C CYS A 12 5.79 -3.68 6.75
N LEU A 13 5.21 -4.51 5.88
CA LEU A 13 3.76 -4.63 5.72
C LEU A 13 3.08 -5.03 7.04
N SER A 14 3.71 -5.93 7.80
CA SER A 14 3.27 -6.38 9.14
C SER A 14 3.21 -5.24 10.15
N ASP A 15 4.15 -4.31 10.09
CA ASP A 15 4.17 -3.09 10.92
C ASP A 15 3.06 -2.09 10.54
N PHE A 16 2.59 -2.10 9.28
CA PHE A 16 1.46 -1.26 8.90
C PHE A 16 0.15 -1.75 9.54
N PRO A 17 -0.67 -0.81 10.03
CA PRO A 17 -2.04 -1.11 10.44
C PRO A 17 -2.81 -1.86 9.36
N VAL A 18 -3.57 -2.88 9.76
CA VAL A 18 -4.35 -3.74 8.85
C VAL A 18 -5.20 -2.94 7.87
N HIS A 19 -5.82 -1.84 8.33
CA HIS A 19 -6.63 -0.96 7.48
C HIS A 19 -5.83 -0.27 6.36
N LYS A 20 -4.54 0.05 6.59
CA LYS A 20 -3.66 0.65 5.57
C LYS A 20 -3.16 -0.38 4.59
N ARG A 21 -2.85 -1.60 5.06
CA ARG A 21 -2.47 -2.71 4.20
C ARG A 21 -3.61 -3.08 3.26
N ASP A 22 -4.81 -3.27 3.81
CA ASP A 22 -6.02 -3.58 3.05
C ASP A 22 -6.33 -2.51 2.00
N LEU A 23 -6.19 -1.23 2.35
CA LEU A 23 -6.35 -0.12 1.41
C LEU A 23 -5.34 -0.21 0.26
N LEU A 24 -4.07 -0.52 0.56
CA LEU A 24 -3.01 -0.60 -0.42
C LEU A 24 -3.23 -1.78 -1.37
N VAL A 25 -3.54 -2.97 -0.83
CA VAL A 25 -3.87 -4.17 -1.61
C VAL A 25 -5.05 -3.87 -2.54
N LYS A 26 -6.18 -3.39 -2.01
CA LYS A 26 -7.37 -3.05 -2.83
C LYS A 26 -7.13 -1.97 -3.87
N TYR A 27 -6.16 -1.09 -3.66
CA TYR A 27 -5.81 -0.07 -4.63
C TYR A 27 -4.98 -0.59 -5.81
N PHE A 28 -4.16 -1.63 -5.57
CA PHE A 28 -3.31 -2.26 -6.60
C PHE A 28 -3.97 -3.50 -7.23
N ASP A 29 -4.95 -4.10 -6.57
CA ASP A 29 -5.73 -5.28 -7.02
C ASP A 29 -6.80 -4.94 -8.07
N THR A 30 -6.90 -3.68 -8.50
CA THR A 30 -7.88 -3.24 -9.51
C THR A 30 -7.30 -3.27 -10.92
N ASP A 31 -7.97 -4.00 -11.82
CA ASP A 31 -7.72 -4.00 -13.27
C ASP A 31 -7.89 -2.63 -13.93
N GLU A 32 -7.16 -2.39 -15.02
CA GLU A 32 -7.13 -1.10 -15.74
C GLU A 32 -8.53 -0.63 -16.21
N ASP A 33 -9.36 -1.55 -16.71
CA ASP A 33 -10.73 -1.26 -17.17
C ASP A 33 -11.69 -0.86 -16.02
N THR A 34 -11.47 -1.38 -14.80
CA THR A 34 -12.32 -1.09 -13.64
C THR A 34 -11.68 -0.13 -12.64
N MET A 35 -10.49 0.38 -12.95
CA MET A 35 -9.65 1.15 -12.04
C MET A 35 -10.31 2.45 -11.55
N ILE A 36 -10.96 3.19 -12.45
CA ILE A 36 -11.64 4.46 -12.12
C ILE A 36 -12.84 4.23 -11.17
N PRO A 37 -13.84 3.37 -11.49
CA PRO A 37 -14.96 3.13 -10.59
C PRO A 37 -14.54 2.44 -9.29
N ALA A 38 -13.57 1.53 -9.33
CA ALA A 38 -13.09 0.86 -8.13
C ALA A 38 -12.36 1.81 -7.18
N ARG A 39 -11.51 2.71 -7.69
CA ARG A 39 -10.88 3.76 -6.87
C ARG A 39 -11.89 4.75 -6.29
N LYS A 40 -12.96 5.08 -7.02
CA LYS A 40 -14.08 5.88 -6.48
C LYS A 40 -14.76 5.15 -5.32
N ARG A 41 -15.18 3.90 -5.52
CA ARG A 41 -15.81 3.08 -4.47
C ARG A 41 -14.90 2.90 -3.26
N LEU A 42 -13.60 2.74 -3.48
CA LEU A 42 -12.61 2.66 -2.40
C LEU A 42 -12.52 3.99 -1.63
N ALA A 43 -12.50 5.12 -2.34
CA ALA A 43 -12.51 6.43 -1.69
C ALA A 43 -13.79 6.65 -0.86
N GLU A 44 -14.96 6.32 -1.42
CA GLU A 44 -16.26 6.40 -0.75
C GLU A 44 -16.33 5.49 0.49
N LYS A 45 -15.86 4.24 0.38
CA LYS A 45 -15.82 3.30 1.51
C LYS A 45 -14.99 3.81 2.69
N PHE A 46 -13.96 4.60 2.40
CA PHE A 46 -13.11 5.23 3.42
C PHE A 46 -13.57 6.65 3.78
N GLY A 47 -14.67 7.16 3.21
CA GLY A 47 -15.18 8.50 3.45
C GLY A 47 -14.23 9.61 3.02
N ILE A 48 -13.40 9.35 2.02
CA ILE A 48 -12.38 10.30 1.53
C ILE A 48 -12.56 10.58 0.04
N ASN A 49 -12.01 11.71 -0.41
CA ASN A 49 -11.97 12.03 -1.83
C ASN A 49 -10.89 11.22 -2.55
N LEU A 50 -11.06 11.03 -3.86
CA LEU A 50 -10.11 10.30 -4.70
C LEU A 50 -8.70 10.91 -4.67
N ASN A 51 -8.60 12.23 -4.56
CA ASN A 51 -7.31 12.92 -4.38
C ASN A 51 -6.64 12.55 -3.05
N THR A 52 -7.42 12.54 -1.97
CA THR A 52 -6.96 12.12 -0.63
C THR A 52 -6.53 10.65 -0.64
N LEU A 53 -7.26 9.79 -1.34
CA LEU A 53 -6.89 8.39 -1.54
C LEU A 53 -5.51 8.28 -2.21
N ARG A 54 -5.30 8.98 -3.33
CA ARG A 54 -4.01 9.01 -4.03
C ARG A 54 -2.87 9.47 -3.13
N ILE A 55 -3.07 10.57 -2.39
CA ILE A 55 -2.06 11.09 -1.45
C ILE A 55 -1.75 10.06 -0.35
N ARG A 56 -2.77 9.42 0.23
CA ARG A 56 -2.59 8.38 1.24
C ARG A 56 -1.80 7.21 0.68
N ILE A 57 -2.15 6.70 -0.50
CA ILE A 57 -1.42 5.61 -1.15
C ILE A 57 0.02 5.99 -1.42
N SER A 58 0.30 7.18 -1.97
CA SER A 58 1.67 7.64 -2.21
C SER A 58 2.49 7.70 -0.91
N ARG A 59 1.89 8.19 0.19
CA ARG A 59 2.56 8.22 1.50
C ARG A 59 2.81 6.83 2.07
N LEU A 60 1.84 5.92 1.94
CA LEU A 60 1.98 4.54 2.39
C LEU A 60 3.06 3.82 1.59
N LYS A 61 3.07 4.00 0.27
CA LYS A 61 4.09 3.46 -0.62
C LYS A 61 5.48 3.98 -0.24
N ALA A 62 5.64 5.30 -0.07
CA ALA A 62 6.91 5.89 0.34
C ALA A 62 7.39 5.38 1.71
N LYS A 63 6.48 5.22 2.68
CA LYS A 63 6.82 4.62 3.98
C LYS A 63 7.22 3.15 3.86
N LEU A 64 6.53 2.38 3.02
CA LEU A 64 6.83 0.97 2.79
C LEU A 64 8.18 0.82 2.10
N GLU A 65 8.47 1.64 1.10
CA GLU A 65 9.77 1.70 0.42
C GLU A 65 10.88 2.08 1.40
N SER A 66 10.68 3.13 2.22
CA SER A 66 11.66 3.54 3.23
C SER A 66 11.91 2.44 4.27
N CYS A 67 10.86 1.79 4.77
CA CYS A 67 10.98 0.70 5.73
C CYS A 67 11.70 -0.51 5.12
N THR A 68 11.31 -0.91 3.91
CA THR A 68 11.93 -2.06 3.22
C THR A 68 13.40 -1.78 2.93
N ARG A 69 13.73 -0.54 2.53
CA ARG A 69 15.11 -0.10 2.31
C ARG A 69 15.93 -0.20 3.59
N LYS A 70 15.47 0.40 4.68
CA LYS A 70 16.13 0.31 5.99
C LYS A 70 16.32 -1.12 6.44
N CYS A 71 15.27 -1.95 6.34
CA CYS A 71 15.37 -3.36 6.68
C CYS A 71 16.41 -4.10 5.84
N CYS A 72 16.50 -3.83 4.53
CA CYS A 72 17.53 -4.42 3.67
C CYS A 72 18.93 -3.88 3.95
N GLU A 73 19.07 -2.63 4.43
CA GLU A 73 20.35 -2.03 4.83
C GLU A 73 20.81 -2.52 6.21
N GLU A 74 19.87 -2.87 7.10
CA GLU A 74 20.13 -3.37 8.46
C GLU A 74 20.26 -4.90 8.56
N SER A 75 20.07 -5.67 7.47
CA SER A 75 20.01 -7.16 7.45
C SER A 75 21.12 -7.89 6.69
#